data_AF-A0A1F8U0H1-F1
#
_entry.id   AF-A0A1F8U0H1-F1
#
_cell.length_a   1.000
_cell.length_b   1.000
_cell.length_c   1.000
_cell.angle_alpha   90.00
_cell.angle_beta   90.00
_cell.angle_gamma   90.00
#
_symmetry.space_group_name_H-M   'P 1'
#
loop_
_entity.id
_entity.type
_entity.pdbx_description
1 polymer ?
#
loop_
_entity_poly.entity_id
_entity_poly.type
_entity_poly.pdbx_seq_one_letter_code
_entity_poly.pdbx_strand_id
1 'polypeptide(L)'
;MVLEQNLSLVNKVNRLLNWGHWFTFFNILLALVITAAYWWAEPLPQSITGWFYLLTNWLGHTAFLCFLFFILTIFPVTLIFPYQRHVRGIAAALATIGLVALIFDAYVYQALGYHVGSASSEQTIDLLRQQVVTNLRNFILITTVVSALLLAIELVLSNFCWKKVPRLQASGVGQPALYLFLGCFVASHTLHIWADAQLDLDVMKQDNVLPFTYPATANTFLAKYNVLDLSRLKETKAEQLQRPTNWREPEALKCVAQQSEAVTVLIVPDLSAADSALLEQKKFKAHPQHFAPVETQSALLNLLYGSMQLNKDMVATLQHPPAWMEQLPVGLLSISTS
;
A
#
# COMPACT_ATOMS: atom_id res chain seq x y z
N MET A 1 -14.60 54.58 3.40
CA MET A 1 -15.00 53.23 2.92
C MET A 1 -15.30 53.28 1.41
N VAL A 2 -14.37 53.78 0.58
CA VAL A 2 -14.59 53.97 -0.88
C VAL A 2 -13.36 53.54 -1.72
N LEU A 3 -12.27 53.07 -1.10
CA LEU A 3 -11.05 52.69 -1.81
C LEU A 3 -10.99 51.21 -2.26
N GLU A 4 -12.02 50.39 -1.99
CA GLU A 4 -12.01 48.94 -2.34
C GLU A 4 -12.65 48.57 -3.69
N GLN A 5 -13.24 49.53 -4.41
CA GLN A 5 -14.05 49.25 -5.61
C GLN A 5 -13.23 49.04 -6.90
N ASN A 6 -11.96 49.44 -6.96
CA ASN A 6 -11.14 49.35 -8.19
C ASN A 6 -9.82 48.57 -8.02
N LEU A 7 -9.71 47.64 -7.06
CA LEU A 7 -8.69 46.59 -7.21
C LEU A 7 -9.22 45.63 -8.27
N SER A 8 -8.60 45.60 -9.44
CA SER A 8 -8.97 44.70 -10.54
C SER A 8 -9.21 43.29 -10.00
N LEU A 9 -10.25 42.61 -10.49
CA LEU A 9 -10.59 41.24 -10.06
C LEU A 9 -9.35 40.32 -10.04
N VAL A 10 -8.45 40.52 -11.00
CA VAL A 10 -7.12 39.90 -11.09
C VAL A 10 -6.29 40.09 -9.82
N ASN A 11 -6.17 41.30 -9.27
CA ASN A 11 -5.40 41.54 -8.05
C ASN A 11 -6.02 40.86 -6.82
N LYS A 12 -7.35 40.78 -6.74
CA LYS A 12 -8.06 40.07 -5.67
C LYS A 12 -7.82 38.57 -5.76
N VAL A 13 -7.96 38.00 -6.95
CA VAL A 13 -7.69 36.57 -7.24
C VAL A 13 -6.23 36.24 -6.99
N ASN A 14 -5.28 37.04 -7.46
CA ASN A 14 -3.85 36.84 -7.24
C ASN A 14 -3.49 36.85 -5.75
N ARG A 15 -4.09 37.75 -4.96
CA ARG A 15 -3.89 37.76 -3.51
C ARG A 15 -4.47 36.51 -2.85
N LEU A 16 -5.63 36.04 -3.30
CA LEU A 16 -6.25 34.81 -2.82
C LEU A 16 -5.43 33.58 -3.17
N LEU A 17 -4.87 33.53 -4.38
CA LEU A 17 -4.01 32.44 -4.85
C LEU A 17 -2.72 32.37 -4.02
N ASN A 18 -2.06 33.51 -3.81
CA ASN A 18 -0.88 33.60 -2.95
C ASN A 18 -1.18 33.17 -1.52
N TRP A 19 -2.31 33.61 -0.97
CA TRP A 19 -2.80 33.13 0.33
C TRP A 19 -3.01 31.61 0.33
N GLY A 20 -3.63 31.08 -0.72
CA GLY A 20 -3.91 29.66 -0.92
C GLY A 20 -2.63 28.81 -0.88
N HIS A 21 -1.59 29.20 -1.62
CA HIS A 21 -0.31 28.48 -1.59
C HIS A 21 0.31 28.42 -0.20
N TRP A 22 0.28 29.51 0.56
CA TRP A 22 0.76 29.51 1.95
C TRP A 22 -0.10 28.66 2.87
N PHE A 23 -1.42 28.72 2.70
CA PHE A 23 -2.35 27.89 3.43
C PHE A 23 -2.12 26.39 3.16
N THR A 24 -1.88 26.02 1.90
CA THR A 24 -1.48 24.67 1.49
C THR A 24 -0.14 24.28 2.09
N PHE A 25 0.87 25.16 2.10
CA PHE A 25 2.16 24.89 2.72
C PHE A 25 2.02 24.50 4.21
N PHE A 26 1.23 25.24 5.00
CA PHE A 26 0.99 24.86 6.39
C PHE A 26 0.17 23.58 6.53
N ASN A 27 -0.78 23.33 5.62
CA ASN A 27 -1.53 22.08 5.58
C ASN A 27 -0.63 20.87 5.25
N ILE A 28 0.39 21.03 4.39
CA ILE A 28 1.41 20.00 4.15
C ILE A 28 2.12 19.66 5.47
N LEU A 29 2.56 20.68 6.22
CA LEU A 29 3.23 20.44 7.51
C LEU A 29 2.33 19.70 8.51
N LEU A 30 1.05 20.07 8.58
CA LEU A 30 0.09 19.40 9.46
C LEU A 30 -0.20 17.96 9.01
N ALA A 31 -0.34 17.74 7.70
CA ALA A 31 -0.52 16.42 7.12
C ALA A 31 0.72 15.53 7.30
N LEU A 32 1.94 16.08 7.28
CA LEU A 32 3.15 15.33 7.59
C LEU A 32 3.12 14.77 9.01
N VAL A 33 2.70 15.58 10.00
CA VAL A 33 2.54 15.13 11.38
C VAL A 33 1.52 13.98 11.48
N ILE A 34 0.39 14.09 10.79
CA ILE A 34 -0.63 13.03 10.78
C ILE A 34 -0.12 11.77 10.06
N THR A 35 0.51 11.93 8.89
CA THR A 35 0.99 10.80 8.08
C THR A 35 2.22 10.11 8.66
N ALA A 36 2.92 10.72 9.62
CA ALA A 36 3.93 10.00 10.40
C ALA A 36 3.31 8.83 11.21
N ALA A 37 2.01 8.88 11.51
CA ALA A 37 1.30 7.81 12.22
C ALA A 37 1.34 6.45 11.48
N TYR A 38 1.48 6.45 10.15
CA TYR A 38 1.55 5.23 9.35
C TYR A 38 2.88 4.50 9.51
N TRP A 39 3.95 5.18 9.94
CA TRP A 39 5.26 4.54 10.15
C TRP A 39 5.24 3.50 11.27
N TRP A 40 4.30 3.61 12.22
CA TRP A 40 4.16 2.65 13.32
C TRP A 40 3.29 1.44 12.97
N ALA A 41 2.62 1.46 11.82
CA ALA A 41 1.75 0.37 11.40
C ALA A 41 2.52 -0.76 10.69
N GLU A 42 3.70 -0.47 10.14
CA GLU A 42 4.48 -1.40 9.31
C GLU A 42 5.91 -1.56 9.87
N PRO A 43 6.56 -2.73 9.74
CA PRO A 43 7.97 -2.90 10.10
C PRO A 43 8.87 -1.90 9.36
N LEU A 44 9.78 -1.26 10.10
CA LEU A 44 10.71 -0.29 9.55
C LEU A 44 11.72 -0.95 8.58
N PRO A 45 12.16 -0.21 7.53
CA PRO A 45 13.14 -0.71 6.59
C PRO A 45 14.48 -1.05 7.26
N GLN A 46 15.19 -2.03 6.71
CA GLN A 46 16.50 -2.46 7.23
C GLN A 46 17.67 -1.89 6.41
N SER A 47 17.43 -1.60 5.12
CA SER A 47 18.42 -1.00 4.21
C SER A 47 18.42 0.53 4.20
N ILE A 48 19.56 1.10 3.83
CA ILE A 48 19.72 2.56 3.61
C ILE A 48 18.80 3.04 2.47
N THR A 49 18.63 2.22 1.41
CA THR A 49 17.73 2.52 0.29
C THR A 49 16.29 2.59 0.76
N GLY A 50 15.84 1.63 1.58
CA GLY A 50 14.51 1.63 2.18
C GLY A 50 14.24 2.86 3.05
N TRP A 51 15.19 3.28 3.89
CA TRP A 51 15.08 4.51 4.69
C TRP A 51 15.03 5.78 3.85
N PHE A 52 15.86 5.86 2.80
CA PHE A 52 15.85 7.00 1.89
C PHE A 52 14.54 7.08 1.10
N TYR A 53 14.01 5.94 0.64
CA TYR A 53 12.69 5.88 0.02
C TYR A 53 11.59 6.33 0.98
N LEU A 54 11.58 5.82 2.21
CA LEU A 54 10.58 6.18 3.22
C LEU A 54 10.50 7.69 3.44
N LEU A 55 11.64 8.35 3.64
CA LEU A 55 11.70 9.80 3.87
C LEU A 55 11.29 10.61 2.63
N THR A 56 11.79 10.24 1.45
CA THR A 56 11.47 10.97 0.21
C THR A 56 10.02 10.75 -0.20
N ASN A 57 9.50 9.54 -0.08
CA ASN A 57 8.10 9.22 -0.37
C ASN A 57 7.17 9.93 0.62
N TRP A 58 7.44 9.87 1.92
CA TRP A 58 6.63 10.56 2.93
C TRP A 58 6.57 12.08 2.71
N LEU A 59 7.71 12.73 2.49
CA LEU A 59 7.74 14.17 2.24
C LEU A 59 7.08 14.54 0.90
N GLY A 60 7.41 13.82 -0.16
CA GLY A 60 6.96 14.13 -1.52
C GLY A 60 5.48 13.82 -1.74
N HIS A 61 5.04 12.62 -1.36
CA HIS A 61 3.67 12.15 -1.58
C HIS A 61 2.66 12.93 -0.73
N THR A 62 2.95 13.14 0.57
CA THR A 62 2.06 13.94 1.43
C THR A 62 1.94 15.38 0.92
N ALA A 63 3.05 15.98 0.46
CA ALA A 63 3.01 17.31 -0.15
C ALA A 63 2.19 17.34 -1.46
N PHE A 64 2.39 16.33 -2.33
CA PHE A 64 1.63 16.17 -3.56
C PHE A 64 0.13 16.03 -3.29
N LEU A 65 -0.29 15.20 -2.34
CA LEU A 65 -1.70 15.01 -1.98
C LEU A 65 -2.35 16.30 -1.50
N CYS A 66 -1.70 17.04 -0.60
CA CYS A 66 -2.23 18.33 -0.14
C CYS A 66 -2.31 19.36 -1.27
N PHE A 67 -1.33 19.38 -2.17
CA PHE A 67 -1.34 20.29 -3.32
C PHE A 67 -2.41 19.92 -4.33
N LEU A 68 -2.61 18.62 -4.59
CA LEU A 68 -3.68 18.10 -5.43
C LEU A 68 -5.05 18.43 -4.82
N PHE A 69 -5.23 18.24 -3.51
CA PHE A 69 -6.44 18.65 -2.79
C PHE A 69 -6.73 20.14 -2.97
N PHE A 70 -5.70 21.00 -2.85
CA PHE A 70 -5.83 22.44 -3.11
C PHE A 70 -6.29 22.73 -4.53
N ILE A 71 -5.68 22.11 -5.55
CA ILE A 71 -6.05 22.31 -6.96
C ILE A 71 -7.49 21.86 -7.23
N LEU A 72 -7.92 20.73 -6.66
CA LEU A 72 -9.24 20.16 -6.95
C LEU A 72 -10.37 20.84 -6.17
N THR A 73 -10.09 21.44 -5.01
CA THR A 73 -11.13 21.95 -4.10
C THR A 73 -11.03 23.46 -3.89
N ILE A 74 -9.94 23.94 -3.28
CA ILE A 74 -9.79 25.33 -2.85
C ILE A 74 -9.61 26.26 -4.04
N PHE A 75 -8.81 25.88 -5.04
CA PHE A 75 -8.54 26.70 -6.22
C PHE A 75 -9.83 27.02 -7.01
N PRO A 76 -10.72 26.06 -7.35
CA PRO A 76 -12.01 26.36 -7.98
C PRO A 76 -12.87 27.31 -7.15
N VAL A 77 -12.91 27.15 -5.82
CA VAL A 77 -13.65 28.04 -4.92
C VAL A 77 -13.12 29.48 -5.02
N THR A 78 -11.81 29.67 -5.17
CA THR A 78 -11.21 31.02 -5.33
C THR A 78 -11.57 31.68 -6.66
N LEU A 79 -11.88 30.90 -7.70
CA LEU A 79 -12.30 31.40 -9.02
C LEU A 79 -13.79 31.77 -9.06
N ILE A 80 -14.64 30.96 -8.41
CA ILE A 80 -16.10 31.16 -8.41
C ILE A 80 -16.51 32.30 -7.48
N PHE A 81 -15.88 32.40 -6.29
CA PHE A 81 -16.28 33.36 -5.27
C PHE A 81 -15.23 34.45 -5.05
N PRO A 82 -15.48 35.72 -5.44
CA PRO A 82 -14.53 36.81 -5.25
C PRO A 82 -14.46 37.33 -3.80
N TYR A 83 -15.26 36.77 -2.88
CA TYR A 83 -15.36 37.23 -1.50
C TYR A 83 -14.36 36.51 -0.57
N GLN A 84 -13.26 37.20 -0.27
CA GLN A 84 -12.14 36.68 0.54
C GLN A 84 -12.53 36.10 1.91
N ARG A 85 -13.61 36.56 2.55
CA ARG A 85 -14.02 36.04 3.86
C ARG A 85 -14.63 34.65 3.75
N HIS A 86 -15.48 34.42 2.77
CA HIS A 86 -16.15 33.13 2.55
C HIS A 86 -15.17 32.09 2.03
N VAL A 87 -14.34 32.43 1.04
CA VAL A 87 -13.34 31.51 0.49
C VAL A 87 -12.42 30.95 1.57
N ARG A 88 -11.93 31.81 2.47
CA ARG A 88 -11.05 31.40 3.58
C ARG A 88 -11.74 30.48 4.60
N GLY A 89 -13.03 30.70 4.87
CA GLY A 89 -13.81 29.85 5.77
C GLY A 89 -14.13 28.50 5.15
N ILE A 90 -14.54 28.49 3.87
CA ILE A 90 -14.80 27.26 3.10
C ILE A 90 -13.52 26.44 2.98
N ALA A 91 -12.39 27.06 2.64
CA ALA A 91 -11.10 26.37 2.55
C ALA A 91 -10.67 25.77 3.89
N ALA A 92 -10.86 26.48 5.01
CA ALA A 92 -10.58 25.93 6.35
C ALA A 92 -11.47 24.73 6.68
N ALA A 93 -12.77 24.79 6.35
CA ALA A 93 -13.68 23.67 6.54
C ALA A 93 -13.30 22.45 5.67
N LEU A 94 -12.99 22.68 4.38
CA LEU A 94 -12.56 21.63 3.46
C LEU A 94 -11.24 20.98 3.91
N ALA A 95 -10.24 21.77 4.28
CA ALA A 95 -8.99 21.29 4.84
C ALA A 95 -9.21 20.45 6.11
N THR A 96 -10.07 20.92 7.02
CA THR A 96 -10.45 20.18 8.23
C THR A 96 -11.05 18.81 7.88
N ILE A 97 -11.99 18.75 6.93
CA ILE A 97 -12.60 17.50 6.49
C ILE A 97 -11.53 16.57 5.92
N GLY A 98 -10.62 17.09 5.09
CA GLY A 98 -9.51 16.31 4.52
C GLY A 98 -8.57 15.74 5.59
N LEU A 99 -8.19 16.54 6.59
CA LEU A 99 -7.32 16.09 7.68
C LEU A 99 -8.02 15.11 8.64
N VAL A 100 -9.31 15.31 8.92
CA VAL A 100 -10.12 14.35 9.69
C VAL A 100 -10.23 13.02 8.93
N ALA A 101 -10.47 13.06 7.62
CA ALA A 101 -10.48 11.86 6.78
C ALA A 101 -9.12 11.16 6.78
N LEU A 102 -8.01 11.91 6.74
CA LEU A 102 -6.65 11.37 6.80
C LEU A 102 -6.35 10.70 8.16
N ILE A 103 -6.78 11.30 9.27
CA ILE A 103 -6.65 10.69 10.61
C ILE A 103 -7.51 9.42 10.70
N PHE A 104 -8.73 9.47 10.15
CA PHE A 104 -9.61 8.30 10.13
C PHE A 104 -9.00 7.16 9.32
N ASP A 105 -8.44 7.46 8.15
CA ASP A 105 -7.73 6.46 7.35
C ASP A 105 -6.52 5.88 8.09
N ALA A 106 -5.72 6.70 8.78
CA ALA A 106 -4.60 6.22 9.60
C ALA A 106 -5.05 5.27 10.71
N TYR A 107 -6.18 5.56 11.36
CA TYR A 107 -6.79 4.68 12.36
C TYR A 107 -7.22 3.33 11.77
N VAL A 108 -7.89 3.34 10.61
CA VAL A 108 -8.32 2.12 9.92
C VAL A 108 -7.11 1.31 9.46
N TYR A 109 -6.10 1.97 8.91
CA TYR A 109 -4.87 1.34 8.44
C TYR A 109 -4.13 0.65 9.60
N GLN A 110 -3.99 1.30 10.75
CA GLN A 110 -3.39 0.67 11.95
C GLN A 110 -4.18 -0.55 12.46
N ALA A 111 -5.50 -0.57 12.27
CA ALA A 111 -6.35 -1.65 12.72
C ALA A 111 -6.44 -2.83 11.74
N LEU A 112 -6.43 -2.57 10.43
CA LEU A 112 -6.69 -3.57 9.38
C LEU A 112 -5.50 -3.89 8.47
N GLY A 113 -4.48 -3.01 8.39
CA GLY A 113 -3.39 -3.10 7.42
C GLY A 113 -3.75 -2.65 5.99
N TYR A 114 -4.96 -2.11 5.77
CA TYR A 114 -5.40 -1.58 4.48
C TYR A 114 -6.09 -0.22 4.64
N HIS A 115 -5.96 0.64 3.63
CA HIS A 115 -6.61 1.95 3.59
C HIS A 115 -8.13 1.84 3.36
N VAL A 116 -8.85 2.92 3.68
CA VAL A 116 -10.30 3.00 3.45
C VAL A 116 -10.60 3.01 1.95
N GLY A 117 -11.35 2.03 1.48
CA GLY A 117 -11.72 1.90 0.07
C GLY A 117 -12.90 0.95 -0.14
N SER A 118 -13.27 0.71 -1.39
CA SER A 118 -14.38 -0.19 -1.73
C SER A 118 -14.12 -1.62 -1.27
N ALA A 119 -12.89 -2.11 -1.45
CA ALA A 119 -12.48 -3.47 -1.08
C ALA A 119 -12.43 -3.72 0.43
N SER A 120 -12.25 -2.68 1.25
CA SER A 120 -12.15 -2.73 2.71
C SER A 120 -13.39 -2.16 3.42
N SER A 121 -14.46 -1.89 2.67
CA SER A 121 -15.62 -1.14 3.16
C SER A 121 -16.40 -1.89 4.23
N GLU A 122 -16.63 -3.20 4.05
CA GLU A 122 -17.32 -4.03 5.03
C GLU A 122 -16.54 -4.10 6.35
N GLN A 123 -15.23 -4.37 6.29
CA GLN A 123 -14.37 -4.44 7.45
C GLN A 123 -14.28 -3.08 8.17
N THR A 124 -14.22 -1.98 7.42
CA THR A 124 -14.22 -0.63 7.98
C THR A 124 -15.53 -0.33 8.72
N ILE A 125 -16.67 -0.74 8.17
CA ILE A 125 -17.99 -0.59 8.81
C ILE A 125 -18.07 -1.44 10.08
N ASP A 126 -17.55 -2.67 10.05
CA ASP A 126 -17.56 -3.54 11.23
C ASP A 126 -16.66 -3.00 12.35
N LEU A 127 -15.48 -2.46 12.03
CA LEU A 127 -14.63 -1.76 13.01
C LEU A 127 -15.34 -0.57 13.63
N LEU A 128 -15.99 0.26 12.81
CA LEU A 128 -16.76 1.41 13.29
C LEU A 128 -17.92 0.95 14.19
N ARG A 129 -18.64 -0.10 13.80
CA ARG A 129 -19.74 -0.67 14.58
C ARG A 129 -19.23 -1.18 15.93
N GLN A 130 -18.12 -1.90 15.95
CA GLN A 130 -17.51 -2.39 17.19
C GLN A 130 -17.15 -1.21 18.11
N GLN A 131 -16.55 -0.15 17.57
CA GLN A 131 -16.17 1.03 18.34
C GLN A 131 -17.39 1.80 18.88
N VAL A 132 -18.46 1.90 18.08
CA VAL A 132 -19.74 2.50 18.47
C VAL A 132 -20.42 1.68 19.57
N VAL A 133 -20.50 0.36 19.44
CA VAL A 133 -21.17 -0.49 20.44
C VAL A 133 -20.39 -0.54 21.75
N THR A 134 -19.06 -0.62 21.70
CA THR A 134 -18.23 -0.78 22.91
C THR A 134 -17.95 0.53 23.62
N ASN A 135 -17.79 1.64 22.87
CA ASN A 135 -17.24 2.89 23.41
C ASN A 135 -17.86 4.16 22.75
N LEU A 136 -19.17 4.15 22.46
CA LEU A 136 -19.87 5.26 21.77
C LEU A 136 -19.50 6.65 22.29
N ARG A 137 -19.54 6.83 23.61
CA ARG A 137 -19.28 8.13 24.25
C ARG A 137 -17.88 8.63 23.95
N ASN A 138 -16.88 7.76 24.10
CA ASN A 138 -15.48 8.12 23.87
C ASN A 138 -15.23 8.36 22.38
N PHE A 139 -15.81 7.53 21.51
CA PHE A 139 -15.70 7.69 20.06
C PHE A 139 -16.25 9.05 19.58
N ILE A 140 -17.48 9.41 19.98
CA ILE A 140 -18.10 10.69 19.62
C ILE A 140 -17.30 11.86 20.23
N LEU A 141 -16.92 11.77 21.50
CA LEU A 141 -16.18 12.84 22.18
C LEU A 141 -14.84 13.09 21.50
N ILE A 142 -14.02 12.06 21.29
CA ILE A 142 -12.70 12.18 20.65
C ILE A 142 -12.86 12.73 19.24
N THR A 143 -13.75 12.16 18.42
CA THR A 143 -13.94 12.58 17.03
C THR A 143 -14.40 14.04 16.95
N THR A 144 -15.35 14.44 17.80
CA THR A 144 -15.86 15.82 17.84
C THR A 144 -14.80 16.80 18.31
N VAL A 145 -14.06 16.47 19.38
CA VAL A 145 -13.00 17.33 19.94
C VAL A 145 -11.86 17.50 18.95
N VAL A 146 -11.40 16.41 18.32
CA VAL A 146 -10.34 16.46 17.30
C VAL A 146 -10.78 17.27 16.09
N SER A 147 -12.01 17.06 15.59
CA SER A 147 -12.54 17.81 14.45
C SER A 147 -12.68 19.31 14.77
N ALA A 148 -13.17 19.66 15.97
CA ALA A 148 -13.30 21.05 16.40
C ALA A 148 -11.93 21.72 16.60
N LEU A 149 -10.95 20.99 17.16
CA LEU A 149 -9.59 21.47 17.32
C LEU A 149 -8.92 21.73 15.97
N LEU A 150 -9.02 20.79 15.03
CA LEU A 150 -8.51 20.96 13.68
C LEU A 150 -9.18 22.14 12.97
N LEU A 151 -10.50 22.30 13.09
CA LEU A 151 -11.19 23.46 12.53
C LEU A 151 -10.68 24.77 13.11
N ALA A 152 -10.44 24.83 14.43
CA ALA A 152 -9.88 26.00 15.07
C ALA A 152 -8.45 26.30 14.56
N ILE A 153 -7.61 25.27 14.42
CA ILE A 153 -6.26 25.39 13.84
C ILE A 153 -6.34 25.91 12.41
N GLU A 154 -7.19 25.33 11.55
CA GLU A 154 -7.34 25.74 10.16
C GLU A 154 -7.84 27.18 10.03
N LEU A 155 -8.80 27.61 10.86
CA LEU A 155 -9.27 29.00 10.89
C LEU A 155 -8.16 29.97 11.33
N VAL A 156 -7.35 29.59 12.32
CA VAL A 156 -6.20 30.38 12.78
C VAL A 156 -5.15 30.46 11.68
N LEU A 157 -4.77 29.35 11.05
CA LEU A 157 -3.80 29.28 9.96
C LEU A 157 -4.28 30.07 8.74
N SER A 158 -5.54 29.90 8.34
CA SER A 158 -6.18 30.64 7.26
C SER A 158 -6.11 32.15 7.50
N ASN A 159 -6.44 32.60 8.71
CA ASN A 159 -6.37 34.02 9.07
C ASN A 159 -4.93 34.54 9.19
N PHE A 160 -4.02 33.72 9.75
CA PHE A 160 -2.59 34.03 9.86
C PHE A 160 -1.98 34.24 8.48
N CYS A 161 -2.16 33.29 7.56
CA CYS A 161 -1.70 33.38 6.18
C CYS A 161 -2.23 34.66 5.53
N TRP A 162 -3.52 34.97 5.72
CA TRP A 162 -4.14 36.14 5.11
C TRP A 162 -3.54 37.47 5.59
N LYS A 163 -3.31 37.58 6.90
CA LYS A 163 -2.73 38.79 7.51
C LYS A 163 -1.24 38.94 7.19
N LYS A 164 -0.53 37.84 6.92
CA LYS A 164 0.93 37.81 6.77
C LYS A 164 1.40 37.49 5.35
N VAL A 165 0.53 37.44 4.34
CA VAL A 165 0.93 37.16 2.93
C VAL A 165 2.19 37.93 2.50
N PRO A 166 2.31 39.26 2.70
CA PRO A 166 3.50 39.99 2.24
C PRO A 166 4.79 39.54 2.95
N ARG A 167 4.71 39.26 4.26
CA ARG A 167 5.85 38.79 5.06
C ARG A 167 6.23 37.35 4.70
N LEU A 168 5.25 36.50 4.43
CA LEU A 168 5.48 35.13 4.01
C LEU A 168 6.13 35.10 2.62
N GLN A 169 5.64 35.89 1.67
CA GLN A 169 6.26 36.04 0.35
C GLN A 169 7.71 36.55 0.45
N ALA A 170 7.99 37.49 1.35
CA ALA A 170 9.34 38.00 1.58
C ALA A 170 10.25 37.05 2.40
N SER A 171 9.72 35.95 2.95
CA SER A 171 10.50 35.04 3.80
C SER A 171 11.57 34.24 3.07
N GLY A 172 11.45 34.10 1.74
CA GLY A 172 12.34 33.26 0.94
C GLY A 172 12.15 31.75 1.13
N VAL A 173 11.28 31.30 2.05
CA VAL A 173 11.09 29.87 2.39
C VAL A 173 10.27 29.12 1.34
N GLY A 174 9.38 29.80 0.63
CA GLY A 174 8.42 29.14 -0.28
C GLY A 174 9.10 28.40 -1.44
N GLN A 175 10.16 28.97 -2.01
CA GLN A 175 10.84 28.39 -3.17
C GLN A 175 11.72 27.18 -2.80
N PRO A 176 12.55 27.23 -1.73
CA PRO A 176 13.23 26.05 -1.21
C PRO A 176 12.27 24.92 -0.81
N ALA A 177 11.15 25.24 -0.15
CA ALA A 177 10.15 24.25 0.23
C ALA A 177 9.54 23.56 -0.99
N LEU A 178 9.20 24.33 -2.04
CA LEU A 178 8.72 23.77 -3.30
C LEU A 178 9.74 22.79 -3.91
N TYR A 179 11.01 23.18 -4.00
CA TYR A 179 12.05 22.31 -4.55
C TYR A 179 12.30 21.07 -3.69
N LEU A 180 12.19 21.19 -2.36
CA LEU A 180 12.30 20.05 -1.46
C LEU A 180 11.15 19.07 -1.70
N PHE A 181 9.89 19.51 -1.64
CA PHE A 181 8.74 18.63 -1.80
C PHE A 181 8.67 18.01 -3.20
N LEU A 182 8.86 18.81 -4.24
CA LEU A 182 8.87 18.32 -5.62
C LEU A 182 10.06 17.40 -5.88
N GLY A 183 11.24 17.74 -5.36
CA GLY A 183 12.44 16.92 -5.45
C GLY A 183 12.25 15.57 -4.77
N CYS A 184 11.70 15.55 -3.55
CA CYS A 184 11.35 14.33 -2.83
C CYS A 184 10.35 13.47 -3.60
N PHE A 185 9.31 14.07 -4.19
CA PHE A 185 8.32 13.35 -5.00
C PHE A 185 8.93 12.72 -6.25
N VAL A 186 9.73 13.47 -7.02
CA VAL A 186 10.40 12.93 -8.20
C VAL A 186 11.43 11.86 -7.82
N ALA A 187 12.17 12.06 -6.72
CA ALA A 187 13.15 11.11 -6.23
C ALA A 187 12.50 9.79 -5.77
N SER A 188 11.39 9.84 -5.04
CA SER A 188 10.69 8.63 -4.58
C SER A 188 10.19 7.80 -5.77
N HIS A 189 9.52 8.41 -6.75
CA HIS A 189 9.06 7.72 -7.95
C HIS A 189 10.22 7.15 -8.79
N THR A 190 11.32 7.90 -8.92
CA THR A 190 12.50 7.42 -9.65
C THR A 190 13.16 6.23 -8.94
N LEU A 191 13.31 6.31 -7.62
CA LEU A 191 13.85 5.24 -6.81
C LEU A 191 12.95 4.00 -6.85
N HIS A 192 11.63 4.19 -6.84
CA HIS A 192 10.68 3.09 -6.97
C HIS A 192 10.79 2.39 -8.33
N ILE A 193 10.93 3.13 -9.45
CA ILE A 193 11.16 2.54 -10.77
C ILE A 193 12.41 1.64 -10.75
N TRP A 194 13.49 2.09 -10.13
CA TRP A 194 14.71 1.30 -9.99
C TRP A 194 14.50 0.09 -9.07
N ALA A 195 13.82 0.27 -7.94
CA ALA A 195 13.58 -0.77 -6.96
C ALA A 195 12.69 -1.90 -7.50
N ASP A 196 11.63 -1.58 -8.24
CA ASP A 196 10.76 -2.59 -8.87
C ASP A 196 11.51 -3.36 -9.98
N ALA A 197 12.41 -2.71 -10.71
CA ALA A 197 13.26 -3.39 -11.70
C ALA A 197 14.28 -4.34 -11.05
N GLN A 198 14.76 -4.01 -9.85
CA GLN A 198 15.75 -4.80 -9.09
C GLN A 198 15.13 -5.73 -8.05
N LEU A 199 13.80 -5.73 -7.89
CA LEU A 199 13.08 -6.46 -6.85
C LEU A 199 13.59 -6.15 -5.43
N ASP A 200 13.85 -4.87 -5.14
CA ASP A 200 14.21 -4.41 -3.79
C ASP A 200 12.97 -4.36 -2.89
N LEU A 201 12.79 -5.43 -2.11
CA LEU A 201 11.65 -5.62 -1.22
C LEU A 201 11.58 -4.59 -0.09
N ASP A 202 12.70 -3.99 0.33
CA ASP A 202 12.67 -2.98 1.39
C ASP A 202 12.00 -1.68 0.93
N VAL A 203 12.02 -1.41 -0.38
CA VAL A 203 11.29 -0.30 -1.01
C VAL A 203 9.87 -0.72 -1.37
N MET A 204 9.70 -1.84 -2.08
CA MET A 204 8.40 -2.28 -2.62
C MET A 204 7.36 -2.62 -1.53
N LYS A 205 7.79 -3.05 -0.34
CA LYS A 205 6.86 -3.30 0.77
C LYS A 205 6.18 -2.03 1.28
N GLN A 206 6.75 -0.87 1.01
CA GLN A 206 6.23 0.42 1.47
C GLN A 206 5.13 1.00 0.57
N ASP A 207 4.81 0.35 -0.56
CA ASP A 207 3.88 0.87 -1.59
C ASP A 207 2.49 1.22 -1.07
N ASN A 208 2.04 0.50 -0.04
CA ASN A 208 0.71 0.64 0.55
C ASN A 208 0.73 1.30 1.94
N VAL A 209 1.82 1.98 2.33
CA VAL A 209 1.91 2.61 3.67
C VAL A 209 1.15 3.93 3.74
N LEU A 210 1.19 4.74 2.68
CA LEU A 210 0.49 6.02 2.63
C LEU A 210 -0.77 5.91 1.75
N PRO A 211 -1.86 6.61 2.10
CA PRO A 211 -3.10 6.53 1.33
C PRO A 211 -2.92 7.11 -0.08
N PHE A 212 -3.70 6.59 -1.03
CA PHE A 212 -3.68 7.01 -2.44
C PHE A 212 -2.30 6.95 -3.10
N THR A 213 -1.41 6.08 -2.63
CA THR A 213 -0.07 5.89 -3.18
C THR A 213 -0.10 4.90 -4.34
N TYR A 214 0.45 5.32 -5.47
CA TYR A 214 0.66 4.46 -6.65
C TYR A 214 2.04 4.78 -7.21
N PRO A 215 3.11 4.16 -6.66
CA PRO A 215 4.47 4.44 -7.07
C PRO A 215 4.70 4.11 -8.55
N ALA A 216 5.65 4.79 -9.18
CA ALA A 216 5.84 4.65 -10.62
C ALA A 216 6.57 3.35 -10.94
N THR A 217 6.12 2.66 -11.99
CA THR A 217 6.82 1.50 -12.57
C THR A 217 7.07 1.77 -14.05
N ALA A 218 8.19 1.27 -14.58
CA ALA A 218 8.58 1.51 -15.97
C ALA A 218 9.03 0.23 -16.68
N ASN A 219 8.58 -0.95 -16.23
CA ASN A 219 9.09 -2.24 -16.70
C ASN A 219 8.99 -2.42 -18.21
N THR A 220 7.86 -2.05 -18.82
CA THR A 220 7.67 -2.12 -20.28
C THR A 220 8.59 -1.16 -21.04
N PHE A 221 8.86 0.02 -20.48
CA PHE A 221 9.80 0.99 -21.05
C PHE A 221 11.24 0.47 -20.95
N LEU A 222 11.68 -0.01 -19.79
CA LEU A 222 13.02 -0.58 -19.58
C LEU A 222 13.26 -1.81 -20.47
N ALA A 223 12.26 -2.66 -20.61
CA ALA A 223 12.33 -3.83 -21.48
C ALA A 223 12.45 -3.46 -22.96
N LYS A 224 11.75 -2.42 -23.41
CA LYS A 224 11.87 -1.92 -24.79
C LYS A 224 13.29 -1.50 -25.14
N TYR A 225 14.07 -1.01 -24.18
CA TYR A 225 15.47 -0.62 -24.35
C TYR A 225 16.46 -1.73 -23.96
N ASN A 226 16.00 -2.98 -23.81
CA ASN A 226 16.81 -4.14 -23.42
C ASN A 226 17.55 -3.97 -22.08
N VAL A 227 17.03 -3.11 -21.19
CA VAL A 227 17.57 -2.93 -19.82
C VAL A 227 17.02 -3.98 -18.87
N LEU A 228 15.85 -4.54 -19.16
CA LEU A 228 15.11 -5.45 -18.28
C LEU A 228 14.44 -6.60 -19.07
N ASP A 229 14.53 -7.82 -18.56
CA ASP A 229 13.76 -8.97 -19.07
C ASP A 229 12.46 -9.13 -18.27
N LEU A 230 11.31 -8.89 -18.91
CA LEU A 230 9.99 -8.98 -18.28
C LEU A 230 9.61 -10.40 -17.86
N SER A 231 10.02 -11.40 -18.63
CA SER A 231 9.70 -12.79 -18.31
C SER A 231 10.43 -13.20 -17.05
N ARG A 232 11.75 -12.95 -17.02
CA ARG A 232 12.58 -13.24 -15.85
C ARG A 232 12.15 -12.46 -14.62
N LEU A 233 11.81 -11.18 -14.75
CA LEU A 233 11.35 -10.36 -13.62
C LEU A 233 10.08 -10.94 -12.99
N LYS A 234 9.10 -11.34 -13.81
CA LYS A 234 7.84 -11.95 -13.32
C LYS A 234 8.09 -13.27 -12.60
N GLU A 235 8.97 -14.10 -13.16
CA GLU A 235 9.35 -15.39 -12.56
C GLU A 235 10.01 -15.17 -11.20
N THR A 236 11.04 -14.31 -11.11
CA THR A 236 11.72 -14.03 -9.85
C THR A 236 10.80 -13.37 -8.82
N LYS A 237 9.89 -12.48 -9.24
CA LYS A 237 8.89 -11.87 -8.35
C LYS A 237 7.94 -12.92 -7.77
N ALA A 238 7.47 -13.87 -8.59
CA ALA A 238 6.63 -14.96 -8.13
C ALA A 238 7.35 -15.88 -7.14
N GLU A 239 8.63 -16.18 -7.38
CA GLU A 239 9.46 -16.97 -6.47
C GLU A 239 9.68 -16.26 -5.12
N GLN A 240 9.98 -14.96 -5.13
CA GLN A 240 10.17 -14.19 -3.89
C GLN A 240 8.91 -14.14 -3.03
N LEU A 241 7.73 -14.02 -3.64
CA LEU A 241 6.45 -14.03 -2.92
C LEU A 241 6.14 -15.38 -2.26
N GLN A 242 6.72 -16.47 -2.77
CA GLN A 242 6.55 -17.81 -2.20
C GLN A 242 7.51 -18.13 -1.08
N ARG A 243 8.64 -17.42 -0.99
CA ARG A 243 9.61 -17.62 0.08
C ARG A 243 9.14 -16.87 1.32
N PRO A 244 8.66 -17.55 2.37
CA PRO A 244 8.42 -16.89 3.64
C PRO A 244 9.72 -16.25 4.14
N THR A 245 9.61 -15.18 4.92
CA THR A 245 10.76 -14.43 5.47
C THR A 245 11.71 -15.26 6.31
N ASN A 246 11.28 -16.45 6.75
CA ASN A 246 12.04 -17.44 7.51
C ASN A 246 12.33 -18.72 6.71
N TRP A 247 12.40 -18.64 5.38
CA TRP A 247 12.79 -19.79 4.55
C TRP A 247 14.10 -20.39 5.05
N ARG A 248 14.03 -21.65 5.46
CA ARG A 248 15.21 -22.43 5.85
C ARG A 248 15.57 -23.32 4.67
N GLU A 249 16.87 -23.40 4.40
CA GLU A 249 17.37 -24.43 3.51
C GLU A 249 16.94 -25.81 4.03
N PRO A 250 16.67 -26.80 3.14
CA PRO A 250 16.28 -28.13 3.56
C PRO A 250 17.29 -28.72 4.55
N GLU A 251 16.88 -28.89 5.80
CA GLU A 251 17.68 -29.57 6.83
C GLU A 251 17.62 -31.09 6.62
N ALA A 252 18.64 -31.79 7.11
CA ALA A 252 18.66 -33.25 7.08
C ALA A 252 17.46 -33.82 7.88
N LEU A 253 16.62 -34.61 7.23
CA LEU A 253 15.47 -35.27 7.84
C LEU A 253 15.93 -36.19 8.97
N LYS A 254 15.33 -36.03 10.15
CA LYS A 254 15.49 -36.95 11.28
C LYS A 254 14.25 -37.83 11.36
N CYS A 255 14.35 -39.07 10.90
CA CYS A 255 13.28 -40.04 11.04
C CYS A 255 13.27 -40.60 12.47
N VAL A 256 12.13 -40.46 13.17
CA VAL A 256 11.85 -41.26 14.36
C VAL A 256 11.25 -42.57 13.87
N ALA A 257 11.94 -43.68 14.11
CA ALA A 257 11.44 -45.00 13.72
C ALA A 257 10.19 -45.34 14.55
N GLN A 258 9.01 -45.07 13.99
CA GLN A 258 7.71 -45.41 14.55
C GLN A 258 7.02 -46.37 13.59
N GLN A 259 6.47 -47.47 14.09
CA GLN A 259 5.65 -48.38 13.28
C GLN A 259 4.40 -47.62 12.84
N SER A 260 4.29 -47.38 11.53
CA SER A 260 3.15 -46.72 10.88
C SER A 260 2.68 -47.58 9.72
N GLU A 261 1.39 -47.52 9.42
CA GLU A 261 0.80 -48.20 8.26
C GLU A 261 1.28 -47.55 6.96
N ALA A 262 1.43 -48.35 5.91
CA ALA A 262 1.83 -47.83 4.60
C ALA A 262 0.73 -46.90 4.04
N VAL A 263 1.11 -45.67 3.69
CA VAL A 263 0.21 -44.71 3.05
C VAL A 263 0.36 -44.81 1.53
N THR A 264 -0.75 -45.04 0.84
CA THR A 264 -0.80 -45.02 -0.63
C THR A 264 -1.42 -43.70 -1.09
N VAL A 265 -0.71 -42.97 -1.94
CA VAL A 265 -1.19 -41.74 -2.57
C VAL A 265 -1.43 -42.01 -4.05
N LEU A 266 -2.66 -41.80 -4.50
CA LEU A 266 -3.08 -41.95 -5.89
C LEU A 266 -3.26 -40.56 -6.50
N ILE A 267 -2.56 -40.28 -7.60
CA ILE A 267 -2.64 -39.01 -8.32
C ILE A 267 -3.27 -39.32 -9.68
N VAL A 268 -4.45 -38.74 -9.93
CA VAL A 268 -5.19 -38.88 -11.19
C VAL A 268 -5.41 -37.50 -11.81
N PRO A 269 -5.35 -37.37 -13.15
CA PRO A 269 -5.53 -36.08 -13.81
C PRO A 269 -6.97 -35.57 -13.74
N ASP A 270 -7.95 -36.47 -13.70
CA ASP A 270 -9.38 -36.18 -13.54
C ASP A 270 -10.09 -37.38 -12.91
N LEU A 271 -11.27 -37.14 -12.32
CA LEU A 271 -12.14 -38.18 -11.76
C LEU A 271 -13.35 -38.39 -12.66
N SER A 272 -13.50 -39.59 -13.21
CA SER A 272 -14.72 -39.93 -13.95
C SER A 272 -15.92 -40.13 -12.99
N ALA A 273 -17.13 -40.18 -13.54
CA ALA A 273 -18.32 -40.52 -12.77
C ALA A 273 -18.23 -41.91 -12.12
N ALA A 274 -17.55 -42.86 -12.78
CA ALA A 274 -17.33 -44.20 -12.25
C ALA A 274 -16.34 -44.17 -11.07
N ASP A 275 -15.27 -43.38 -11.16
CA ASP A 275 -14.28 -43.22 -10.09
C ASP A 275 -14.92 -42.57 -8.86
N SER A 276 -15.74 -41.54 -9.08
CA SER A 276 -16.48 -40.86 -8.02
C SER A 276 -17.41 -41.84 -7.27
N ALA A 277 -18.17 -42.66 -8.01
CA ALA A 277 -19.04 -43.68 -7.42
C ALA A 277 -18.25 -44.75 -6.64
N LEU A 278 -17.08 -45.15 -7.13
CA LEU A 278 -16.20 -46.09 -6.45
C LEU A 278 -15.64 -45.49 -5.14
N LEU A 279 -15.21 -44.22 -5.17
CA LEU A 279 -14.70 -43.52 -3.99
C LEU A 279 -15.77 -43.38 -2.91
N GLU A 280 -17.01 -43.07 -3.29
CA GLU A 280 -18.17 -43.07 -2.39
C GLU A 280 -18.44 -44.45 -1.80
N GLN A 281 -18.44 -45.51 -2.63
CA GLN A 281 -18.63 -46.88 -2.18
C GLN A 281 -17.55 -47.32 -1.17
N LYS A 282 -16.31 -46.90 -1.41
CA LYS A 282 -15.16 -47.16 -0.54
C LYS A 282 -15.11 -46.21 0.67
N LYS A 283 -16.09 -45.31 0.83
CA LYS A 283 -16.23 -44.36 1.95
C LYS A 283 -15.05 -43.40 2.07
N PHE A 284 -14.45 -42.99 0.95
CA PHE A 284 -13.48 -41.90 0.96
C PHE A 284 -14.16 -40.61 1.42
N LYS A 285 -13.41 -39.79 2.17
CA LYS A 285 -13.90 -38.48 2.63
C LYS A 285 -13.44 -37.42 1.64
N ALA A 286 -14.39 -36.67 1.09
CA ALA A 286 -14.07 -35.48 0.32
C ALA A 286 -13.52 -34.38 1.25
N HIS A 287 -12.44 -33.74 0.84
CA HIS A 287 -11.89 -32.57 1.54
C HIS A 287 -12.18 -31.31 0.70
N PRO A 288 -13.30 -30.61 0.91
CA PRO A 288 -13.76 -29.53 0.04
C PRO A 288 -12.88 -28.27 0.10
N GLN A 289 -12.01 -28.15 1.11
CA GLN A 289 -11.08 -27.03 1.28
C GLN A 289 -9.66 -27.36 0.82
N HIS A 290 -9.51 -28.24 -0.17
CA HIS A 290 -8.22 -28.47 -0.81
C HIS A 290 -8.12 -27.67 -2.11
N PHE A 291 -7.12 -26.81 -2.20
CA PHE A 291 -6.84 -26.01 -3.39
C PHE A 291 -5.49 -26.45 -3.96
N ALA A 292 -5.46 -26.67 -5.27
CA ALA A 292 -4.24 -26.97 -6.02
C ALA A 292 -4.17 -26.07 -7.26
N PRO A 293 -2.96 -25.77 -7.77
CA PRO A 293 -2.80 -25.11 -9.06
C PRO A 293 -3.57 -25.83 -10.17
N VAL A 294 -4.15 -25.08 -11.11
CA VAL A 294 -4.87 -25.64 -12.26
C VAL A 294 -3.91 -26.28 -13.26
N GLU A 295 -2.69 -25.75 -13.38
CA GLU A 295 -1.65 -26.29 -14.24
C GLU A 295 -1.01 -27.53 -13.62
N THR A 296 -0.99 -28.64 -14.36
CA THR A 296 -0.53 -29.95 -13.87
C THR A 296 0.89 -29.94 -13.32
N GLN A 297 1.81 -29.23 -13.99
CA GLN A 297 3.21 -29.15 -13.55
C GLN A 297 3.34 -28.38 -12.23
N SER A 298 2.65 -27.24 -12.13
CA SER A 298 2.54 -26.45 -10.90
C SER A 298 1.91 -27.25 -9.75
N ALA A 299 0.88 -28.06 -10.05
CA ALA A 299 0.23 -28.91 -9.06
C ALA A 299 1.15 -30.03 -8.54
N LEU A 300 1.87 -30.70 -9.45
CA LEU A 300 2.87 -31.71 -9.09
C LEU A 300 4.02 -31.11 -8.29
N LEU A 301 4.48 -29.93 -8.67
CA LEU A 301 5.55 -29.23 -7.96
C LEU A 301 5.09 -28.79 -6.56
N ASN A 302 3.84 -28.33 -6.43
CA ASN A 302 3.24 -28.05 -5.12
C ASN A 302 3.13 -29.31 -4.24
N LEU A 303 2.70 -30.42 -4.83
CA LEU A 303 2.53 -31.68 -4.12
C LEU A 303 3.87 -32.28 -3.66
N LEU A 304 4.89 -32.28 -4.52
CA LEU A 304 6.16 -32.96 -4.27
C LEU A 304 7.20 -32.07 -3.59
N TYR A 305 7.21 -30.77 -3.87
CA TYR A 305 8.22 -29.84 -3.36
C TYR A 305 7.67 -28.85 -2.34
N GLY A 306 6.35 -28.79 -2.15
CA GLY A 306 5.72 -27.77 -1.30
C GLY A 306 5.88 -26.35 -1.86
N SER A 307 6.19 -26.21 -3.15
CA SER A 307 6.49 -24.93 -3.82
C SER A 307 5.49 -24.67 -4.94
N MET A 308 5.19 -23.41 -5.26
CA MET A 308 4.28 -23.05 -6.36
C MET A 308 5.04 -22.33 -7.48
N GLN A 309 6.15 -22.90 -7.97
CA GLN A 309 6.87 -22.28 -9.09
C GLN A 309 5.92 -22.12 -10.28
N LEU A 310 5.94 -20.95 -10.92
CA LEU A 310 5.10 -20.58 -12.06
C LEU A 310 5.98 -20.22 -13.28
N ASN A 311 7.18 -20.79 -13.34
CA ASN A 311 8.23 -20.46 -14.31
C ASN A 311 8.46 -21.62 -15.30
N LYS A 312 9.25 -21.39 -16.35
CA LYS A 312 9.53 -22.43 -17.36
C LYS A 312 10.40 -23.58 -16.83
N ASP A 313 11.06 -23.37 -15.69
CA ASP A 313 11.97 -24.34 -15.09
C ASP A 313 11.25 -25.44 -14.31
N MET A 314 9.92 -25.32 -14.10
CA MET A 314 9.09 -26.35 -13.47
C MET A 314 9.35 -27.75 -14.02
N VAL A 315 9.46 -27.88 -15.35
CA VAL A 315 9.73 -29.16 -16.03
C VAL A 315 11.10 -29.71 -15.65
N ALA A 316 12.12 -28.86 -15.61
CA ALA A 316 13.47 -29.26 -15.25
C ALA A 316 13.55 -29.67 -13.78
N THR A 317 12.90 -28.93 -12.88
CA THR A 317 12.81 -29.28 -11.46
C THR A 317 12.13 -30.64 -11.25
N LEU A 318 11.04 -30.91 -11.98
CA LEU A 318 10.33 -32.19 -11.91
C LEU A 318 11.12 -33.38 -12.47
N GLN A 319 12.23 -33.16 -13.20
CA GLN A 319 13.12 -34.24 -13.66
C GLN A 319 14.07 -34.75 -12.57
N HIS A 320 14.23 -33.98 -11.48
CA HIS A 320 14.99 -34.39 -10.32
C HIS A 320 14.04 -34.88 -9.21
N PRO A 321 14.47 -35.82 -8.34
CA PRO A 321 13.71 -36.17 -7.15
C PRO A 321 13.81 -35.05 -6.09
N PRO A 322 12.77 -34.82 -5.28
CA PRO A 322 12.83 -33.81 -4.22
C PRO A 322 13.79 -34.24 -3.11
N ALA A 323 14.43 -33.27 -2.45
CA ALA A 323 15.45 -33.54 -1.43
C ALA A 323 14.97 -34.43 -0.27
N TRP A 324 13.69 -34.38 0.09
CA TRP A 324 13.14 -35.27 1.12
C TRP A 324 13.11 -36.74 0.67
N MET A 325 12.92 -36.99 -0.63
CA MET A 325 12.86 -38.33 -1.20
C MET A 325 14.24 -38.98 -1.23
N GLU A 326 15.28 -38.20 -1.55
CA GLU A 326 16.68 -38.68 -1.53
C GLU A 326 17.17 -39.02 -0.11
N GLN A 327 16.57 -38.41 0.90
CA GLN A 327 16.92 -38.62 2.31
C GLN A 327 16.16 -39.79 2.96
N LEU A 328 15.20 -40.40 2.25
CA LEU A 328 14.47 -41.55 2.76
C LEU A 328 15.32 -42.84 2.69
N PRO A 329 15.29 -43.68 3.74
CA PRO A 329 15.84 -45.03 3.68
C PRO A 329 15.29 -45.85 2.51
N VAL A 330 16.16 -46.66 1.91
CA VAL A 330 15.81 -47.56 0.80
C VAL A 330 14.66 -48.48 1.21
N GLY A 331 13.63 -48.55 0.37
CA GLY A 331 12.47 -49.44 0.56
C GLY A 331 11.27 -48.82 1.28
N LEU A 332 11.34 -47.56 1.74
CA LEU A 332 10.20 -46.87 2.35
C LEU A 332 9.27 -46.15 1.35
N LEU A 333 9.71 -45.96 0.12
CA LEU A 333 8.92 -45.33 -0.95
C LEU A 333 8.93 -46.22 -2.20
N SER A 334 7.76 -46.39 -2.80
CA SER A 334 7.56 -47.05 -4.09
C SER A 334 6.73 -46.13 -4.97
N ILE A 335 7.18 -45.90 -6.20
CA ILE A 335 6.45 -45.11 -7.20
C ILE A 335 6.16 -46.03 -8.38
N SER A 336 4.90 -46.13 -8.77
CA SER A 336 4.44 -46.85 -9.96
C SER A 336 3.61 -45.92 -10.83
N THR A 337 3.89 -45.89 -12.12
CA THR A 337 3.08 -45.19 -13.13
C THR A 337 2.30 -46.22 -13.92
N SER A 338 0.98 -46.09 -13.96
CA SER A 338 0.07 -46.95 -14.73
C SER A 338 -0.32 -46.32 -16.06
#